data_AF-A0A7U9WY48-F1
#
_entry.id   AF-A0A7U9WY48-F1
#
_cell.length_a   1.000
_cell.length_b   1.000
_cell.length_c   1.000
_cell.angle_alpha   90.00
_cell.angle_beta   90.00
_cell.angle_gamma   90.00
#
_symmetry.space_group_name_H-M   'P 1'
#
loop_
_entity.id
_entity.type
_entity.pdbx_description
1 polymer ?
#
loop_
_entity_poly.entity_id
_entity_poly.type
_entity_poly.pdbx_seq_one_letter_code
_entity_poly.pdbx_strand_id
1 'polypeptide(L)'
;MVLNILLMFVVFNTFKDMGFEKEAWGYIVAVLFMMPVVIPLSIQFSVMFYLTNIALWILLKKYDQIVKKNGMILYFQIIGMATSYFDFLTYPIASLGVPMVCLLLLDSDNALWSKIRKIVYLSISWGFGYSAMWAGKWVLSTLILRDNVIANALSQILLRSSHIQNGEKISTIDTWIRNLEFYFEKPYLILIIICFIIVIIGIFRNRKQIVSIIVDAIPFLLIAVIPFAWYAFAGQHSYEHHWFTFRGLMTSVFACMCICAQLYRTKISSESSLKQ
;
A
#
# COMPACT_ATOMS: atom_id res chain seq x y z
N MET A 1 6.20 -17.82 -10.53
CA MET A 1 5.60 -16.99 -11.61
C MET A 1 4.11 -17.28 -11.80
N VAL A 2 3.70 -18.53 -12.06
CA VAL A 2 2.28 -18.93 -12.25
C VAL A 2 1.38 -18.49 -11.10
N LEU A 3 1.79 -18.72 -9.85
CA LEU A 3 1.02 -18.31 -8.66
C LEU A 3 0.76 -16.79 -8.60
N ASN A 4 1.75 -15.97 -8.96
CA ASN A 4 1.60 -14.50 -8.95
C ASN A 4 0.56 -14.06 -9.98
N ILE A 5 0.64 -14.62 -11.19
CA ILE A 5 -0.30 -14.32 -12.28
C ILE A 5 -1.72 -14.75 -11.90
N LEU A 6 -1.87 -15.95 -11.33
CA LEU A 6 -3.16 -16.44 -10.85
C LEU A 6 -3.76 -15.51 -9.78
N LEU A 7 -2.95 -15.09 -8.82
CA LEU A 7 -3.40 -14.20 -7.75
C LEU A 7 -3.79 -12.82 -8.29
N MET A 8 -3.00 -12.25 -9.21
CA MET A 8 -3.35 -11.03 -9.92
C MET A 8 -4.68 -11.16 -10.69
N PHE A 9 -4.87 -12.28 -11.38
CA PHE A 9 -6.10 -12.56 -12.13
C PHE A 9 -7.32 -12.67 -11.21
N VAL A 10 -7.19 -13.34 -10.07
CA VAL A 10 -8.26 -13.46 -9.06
C VAL A 10 -8.62 -12.10 -8.47
N VAL A 11 -7.63 -11.28 -8.09
CA VAL A 11 -7.86 -9.92 -7.59
C VAL A 11 -8.54 -9.05 -8.67
N PHE A 12 -8.03 -9.08 -9.90
CA PHE A 12 -8.56 -8.31 -11.02
C PHE A 12 -10.03 -8.64 -11.30
N ASN A 13 -10.35 -9.94 -11.43
CA ASN A 13 -11.72 -10.37 -11.66
C ASN A 13 -12.64 -10.02 -10.48
N THR A 14 -12.14 -10.10 -9.25
CA THR A 14 -12.94 -9.71 -8.08
C THR A 14 -13.29 -8.21 -8.12
N PHE A 15 -12.36 -7.33 -8.47
CA PHE A 15 -12.68 -5.91 -8.68
C PHE A 15 -13.69 -5.72 -9.82
N LYS A 16 -13.50 -6.42 -10.94
CA LYS A 16 -14.39 -6.33 -12.10
C LYS A 16 -15.82 -6.78 -11.76
N ASP A 17 -15.97 -7.90 -11.07
CA ASP A 17 -17.26 -8.44 -10.62
C ASP A 17 -18.00 -7.46 -9.68
N MET A 18 -17.25 -6.64 -8.93
CA MET A 18 -17.77 -5.61 -8.04
C MET A 18 -18.00 -4.25 -8.73
N GLY A 19 -17.79 -4.15 -10.05
CA GLY A 19 -17.99 -2.92 -10.82
C GLY A 19 -16.83 -1.93 -10.79
N PHE A 20 -15.66 -2.32 -10.26
CA PHE A 20 -14.45 -1.50 -10.12
C PHE A 20 -13.40 -1.82 -11.19
N GLU A 21 -13.83 -1.99 -12.44
CA GLU A 21 -12.93 -2.41 -13.53
C GLU A 21 -11.76 -1.44 -13.78
N LYS A 22 -11.99 -0.13 -13.62
CA LYS A 22 -10.95 0.88 -13.86
C LYS A 22 -9.89 0.84 -12.76
N GLU A 23 -10.31 0.66 -11.52
CA GLU A 23 -9.45 0.47 -10.36
C GLU A 23 -8.71 -0.88 -10.44
N ALA A 24 -9.33 -1.92 -11.01
CA ALA A 24 -8.67 -3.19 -11.31
C ALA A 24 -7.46 -2.99 -12.24
N TRP A 25 -7.62 -2.20 -13.31
CA TRP A 25 -6.51 -1.81 -14.18
C TRP A 25 -5.48 -0.95 -13.45
N GLY A 26 -5.92 -0.04 -12.58
CA GLY A 26 -5.05 0.74 -11.71
C GLY A 26 -4.17 -0.14 -10.79
N TYR A 27 -4.74 -1.22 -10.26
CA TYR A 27 -4.00 -2.23 -9.50
C TYR A 27 -2.95 -2.95 -10.36
N ILE A 28 -3.29 -3.34 -11.60
CA ILE A 28 -2.32 -3.97 -12.52
C ILE A 28 -1.17 -3.01 -12.81
N VAL A 29 -1.45 -1.73 -13.08
CA VAL A 29 -0.41 -0.71 -13.25
C VAL A 29 0.47 -0.64 -12.00
N ALA A 30 -0.10 -0.59 -10.80
CA ALA A 30 0.66 -0.58 -9.56
C ALA A 30 1.57 -1.82 -9.41
N VAL A 31 1.12 -3.01 -9.81
CA VAL A 31 1.95 -4.22 -9.83
C VAL A 31 3.11 -4.11 -10.83
N LEU A 32 2.91 -3.52 -12.01
CA LEU A 32 3.98 -3.29 -12.99
C LEU A 32 5.10 -2.41 -12.41
N PHE A 33 4.74 -1.42 -11.59
CA PHE A 33 5.68 -0.57 -10.86
C PHE A 33 6.51 -1.30 -9.79
N MET A 34 6.28 -2.59 -9.53
CA MET A 34 7.08 -3.40 -8.59
C MET A 34 8.17 -4.26 -9.26
N MET A 35 8.30 -4.21 -10.59
CA MET A 35 9.08 -5.19 -11.38
C MET A 35 8.62 -6.64 -11.13
N PRO A 36 7.40 -7.02 -11.55
CA PRO A 36 6.77 -8.28 -11.16
C PRO A 36 7.51 -9.54 -11.62
N VAL A 37 8.36 -9.42 -12.66
CA VAL A 37 9.20 -10.52 -13.17
C VAL A 37 10.19 -11.02 -12.12
N VAL A 38 10.67 -10.14 -11.24
CA VAL A 38 11.68 -10.48 -10.21
C VAL A 38 11.05 -10.96 -8.90
N ILE A 39 9.79 -10.58 -8.63
CA ILE A 39 9.07 -10.98 -7.42
C ILE A 39 9.09 -12.49 -7.15
N PRO A 40 8.79 -13.38 -8.11
CA PRO A 40 8.79 -14.83 -7.85
C PRO A 40 10.19 -15.44 -7.74
N LEU A 41 11.26 -14.69 -8.00
CA LEU A 41 12.64 -15.19 -7.99
C LEU A 41 13.29 -15.13 -6.60
N SER A 42 12.63 -14.48 -5.62
CA SER A 42 13.12 -14.36 -4.24
C SER A 42 11.99 -14.55 -3.24
N ILE A 43 12.26 -15.31 -2.17
CA ILE A 43 11.31 -15.50 -1.08
C ILE A 43 10.97 -14.18 -0.38
N GLN A 44 11.96 -13.30 -0.23
CA GLN A 44 11.79 -12.01 0.43
C GLN A 44 10.75 -11.15 -0.29
N PHE A 45 10.72 -11.19 -1.63
CA PHE A 45 9.76 -10.42 -2.41
C PHE A 45 8.44 -11.15 -2.58
N SER A 46 8.46 -12.45 -2.88
CA SER A 46 7.26 -13.21 -3.15
C SER A 46 6.30 -13.28 -1.96
N VAL A 47 6.82 -13.46 -0.74
CA VAL A 47 5.95 -13.59 0.45
C VAL A 47 5.18 -12.30 0.71
N MET A 48 5.81 -11.13 0.60
CA MET A 48 5.11 -9.86 0.76
C MET A 48 4.09 -9.59 -0.35
N PHE A 49 4.39 -10.03 -1.56
CA PHE A 49 3.44 -9.96 -2.67
C PHE A 49 2.22 -10.84 -2.41
N TYR A 50 2.41 -12.06 -1.91
CA TYR A 50 1.32 -12.97 -1.55
C TYR A 50 0.50 -12.43 -0.40
N LEU A 51 1.14 -12.00 0.68
CA LEU A 51 0.45 -11.46 1.85
C LEU A 51 -0.43 -10.26 1.47
N THR A 52 0.12 -9.30 0.73
CA THR A 52 -0.60 -8.09 0.30
C THR A 52 -1.81 -8.43 -0.56
N ASN A 53 -1.64 -9.35 -1.52
CA ASN A 53 -2.71 -9.69 -2.46
C ASN A 53 -3.76 -10.64 -1.88
N ILE A 54 -3.37 -11.56 -0.98
CA ILE A 54 -4.32 -12.38 -0.23
C ILE A 54 -5.14 -11.49 0.70
N ALA A 55 -4.50 -10.54 1.41
CA ALA A 55 -5.20 -9.56 2.23
C ALA A 55 -6.21 -8.78 1.37
N LEU A 56 -5.75 -8.17 0.27
CA LEU A 56 -6.61 -7.43 -0.66
C LEU A 56 -7.80 -8.27 -1.16
N TRP A 57 -7.55 -9.52 -1.56
CA TRP A 57 -8.60 -10.42 -2.03
C TRP A 57 -9.62 -10.78 -0.94
N ILE A 58 -9.14 -11.07 0.29
CA ILE A 58 -10.02 -11.34 1.44
C ILE A 58 -10.88 -10.10 1.72
N LEU A 59 -10.29 -8.90 1.73
CA LEU A 59 -11.04 -7.67 1.93
C LEU A 59 -12.14 -7.51 0.89
N LEU A 60 -11.81 -7.66 -0.40
CA LEU A 60 -12.78 -7.58 -1.49
C LEU A 60 -13.93 -8.59 -1.33
N LYS A 61 -13.62 -9.86 -1.03
CA LYS A 61 -14.64 -10.93 -0.94
C LYS A 61 -15.43 -10.94 0.36
N LYS A 62 -14.88 -10.39 1.44
CA LYS A 62 -15.45 -10.49 2.80
C LYS A 62 -15.74 -9.14 3.43
N TYR A 63 -15.67 -8.05 2.67
CA TYR A 63 -15.91 -6.67 3.13
C TYR A 63 -17.14 -6.57 4.04
N ASP A 64 -18.33 -6.93 3.54
CA ASP A 64 -19.58 -6.82 4.30
C ASP A 64 -19.56 -7.64 5.60
N GLN A 65 -18.93 -8.82 5.56
CA GLN A 65 -18.83 -9.70 6.73
C GLN A 65 -17.89 -9.13 7.79
N ILE A 66 -16.78 -8.52 7.37
CA ILE A 66 -15.81 -7.88 8.26
C ILE A 66 -16.45 -6.63 8.88
N VAL A 67 -17.11 -5.78 8.09
CA VAL A 67 -17.79 -4.57 8.57
C VAL A 67 -18.91 -4.94 9.55
N LYS A 68 -19.78 -5.90 9.20
CA LYS A 68 -20.91 -6.33 10.06
C LYS A 68 -20.46 -6.80 11.45
N LYS A 69 -19.23 -7.33 11.57
CA LYS A 69 -18.65 -7.78 12.83
C LYS A 69 -17.78 -6.72 13.54
N ASN A 70 -17.76 -5.47 13.04
CA ASN A 70 -16.82 -4.44 13.48
C ASN A 70 -15.35 -4.91 13.44
N GLY A 71 -15.03 -5.81 12.49
CA GLY A 71 -13.77 -6.54 12.44
C GLY A 71 -12.62 -5.82 11.73
N MET A 72 -12.82 -4.60 11.24
CA MET A 72 -11.81 -3.89 10.44
C MET A 72 -10.51 -3.63 11.22
N ILE A 73 -10.62 -3.30 12.51
CA ILE A 73 -9.45 -3.15 13.40
C ILE A 73 -8.67 -4.46 13.45
N LEU A 74 -9.33 -5.56 13.82
CA LEU A 74 -8.70 -6.88 13.87
C LEU A 74 -8.13 -7.34 12.53
N TYR A 75 -8.78 -7.01 11.42
CA TYR A 75 -8.29 -7.32 10.08
C TYR A 75 -6.94 -6.65 9.79
N PHE A 76 -6.83 -5.32 10.00
CA PHE A 76 -5.56 -4.61 9.80
C PHE A 76 -4.49 -5.02 10.83
N GLN A 77 -4.89 -5.29 12.08
CA GLN A 77 -4.03 -5.85 13.12
C GLN A 77 -3.37 -7.17 12.68
N ILE A 78 -4.16 -8.13 12.20
CA ILE A 78 -3.67 -9.45 11.76
C ILE A 78 -2.72 -9.31 10.57
N ILE A 79 -3.02 -8.42 9.63
CA ILE A 79 -2.12 -8.14 8.51
C ILE A 79 -0.81 -7.56 9.03
N GLY A 80 -0.85 -6.61 9.96
CA GLY A 80 0.36 -6.08 10.61
C GLY A 80 1.20 -7.17 11.26
N MET A 81 0.58 -8.08 12.02
CA MET A 81 1.25 -9.23 12.61
C MET A 81 1.89 -10.14 11.55
N ALA A 82 1.14 -10.49 10.50
CA ALA A 82 1.64 -11.33 9.41
C ALA A 82 2.80 -10.65 8.68
N THR A 83 2.70 -9.35 8.41
CA THR A 83 3.77 -8.56 7.78
C THR A 83 5.03 -8.57 8.63
N SER A 84 4.93 -8.33 9.94
CA SER A 84 6.07 -8.41 10.85
C SER A 84 6.69 -9.80 10.95
N TYR A 85 5.89 -10.85 10.79
CA TYR A 85 6.36 -12.23 10.81
C TYR A 85 7.12 -12.61 9.53
N PHE A 86 6.55 -12.28 8.37
CA PHE A 86 7.03 -12.74 7.07
C PHE A 86 7.98 -11.78 6.36
N ASP A 87 7.87 -10.47 6.62
CA ASP A 87 8.64 -9.47 5.92
C ASP A 87 10.06 -9.34 6.48
N PHE A 88 11.03 -9.23 5.57
CA PHE A 88 12.43 -8.95 5.88
C PHE A 88 12.72 -7.44 5.78
N LEU A 89 11.75 -6.62 6.20
CA LEU A 89 11.78 -5.16 6.04
C LEU A 89 11.88 -4.76 4.56
N THR A 90 11.19 -5.47 3.66
CA THR A 90 11.29 -5.24 2.21
C THR A 90 10.40 -4.09 1.77
N TYR A 91 9.09 -4.30 1.74
CA TYR A 91 8.11 -3.27 1.39
C TYR A 91 6.82 -3.44 2.21
N PRO A 92 6.91 -3.47 3.56
CA PRO A 92 5.82 -3.85 4.45
C PRO A 92 4.58 -2.97 4.28
N ILE A 93 4.78 -1.69 3.94
CA ILE A 93 3.70 -0.73 3.73
C ILE A 93 2.73 -1.13 2.63
N ALA A 94 3.13 -1.93 1.64
CA ALA A 94 2.17 -2.41 0.63
C ALA A 94 1.02 -3.20 1.27
N SER A 95 1.29 -3.96 2.33
CA SER A 95 0.28 -4.72 3.07
C SER A 95 -0.71 -3.85 3.84
N LEU A 96 -0.36 -2.60 4.15
CA LEU A 96 -1.24 -1.61 4.78
C LEU A 96 -1.95 -0.80 3.70
N GLY A 97 -1.16 -0.16 2.84
CA GLY A 97 -1.60 0.85 1.90
C GLY A 97 -2.53 0.32 0.82
N VAL A 98 -2.21 -0.82 0.21
CA VAL A 98 -3.03 -1.38 -0.88
C VAL A 98 -4.42 -1.81 -0.37
N PRO A 99 -4.56 -2.56 0.74
CA PRO A 99 -5.86 -2.81 1.34
C PRO A 99 -6.57 -1.54 1.83
N MET A 100 -5.85 -0.53 2.32
CA MET A 100 -6.46 0.74 2.74
C MET A 100 -7.07 1.50 1.56
N VAL A 101 -6.38 1.57 0.40
CA VAL A 101 -6.94 2.16 -0.83
C VAL A 101 -8.23 1.43 -1.21
N CYS A 102 -8.21 0.09 -1.18
CA CYS A 102 -9.37 -0.73 -1.49
C CYS A 102 -10.53 -0.50 -0.50
N LEU A 103 -10.24 -0.40 0.80
CA LEU A 103 -11.24 -0.08 1.81
C LEU A 103 -11.98 1.21 1.48
N LEU A 104 -11.25 2.27 1.08
CA LEU A 104 -11.86 3.55 0.72
C LEU A 104 -12.69 3.50 -0.57
N LEU A 105 -12.46 2.53 -1.45
CA LEU A 105 -13.29 2.30 -2.64
C LEU A 105 -14.60 1.60 -2.29
N LEU A 106 -14.57 0.67 -1.33
CA LEU A 106 -15.72 -0.13 -0.91
C LEU A 106 -16.63 0.61 0.08
N ASP A 107 -16.04 1.51 0.88
CA ASP A 107 -16.73 2.25 1.91
C ASP A 107 -17.70 3.27 1.31
N SER A 108 -18.98 3.15 1.68
CA SER A 108 -20.06 4.04 1.23
C SER A 108 -20.07 5.39 1.95
N ASP A 109 -19.24 5.56 2.98
CA ASP A 109 -19.13 6.81 3.73
C ASP A 109 -18.48 7.90 2.86
N ASN A 110 -19.21 8.98 2.61
CA ASN A 110 -18.73 10.09 1.79
C ASN A 110 -18.09 11.21 2.62
N ALA A 111 -18.15 11.15 3.96
CA ALA A 111 -17.58 12.20 4.79
C ALA A 111 -16.06 12.12 4.81
N LEU A 112 -15.40 13.17 4.27
CA LEU A 112 -13.94 13.28 4.22
C LEU A 112 -13.28 12.98 5.57
N TRP A 113 -13.80 13.58 6.65
CA TRP A 113 -13.26 13.41 7.99
C TRP A 113 -13.37 11.98 8.52
N SER A 114 -14.44 11.26 8.17
CA SER A 114 -14.60 9.85 8.53
C SER A 114 -13.55 8.98 7.84
N LYS A 115 -13.30 9.21 6.54
CA LYS A 115 -12.24 8.53 5.79
C LYS A 115 -10.85 8.80 6.38
N ILE A 116 -10.55 10.04 6.74
CA ILE A 116 -9.28 10.41 7.39
C ILE A 116 -9.13 9.69 8.73
N ARG A 117 -10.16 9.70 9.59
CA ARG A 117 -10.15 8.96 10.85
C ARG A 117 -9.89 7.46 10.62
N LYS A 118 -10.56 6.85 9.63
CA LYS A 118 -10.35 5.44 9.24
C LYS A 118 -8.91 5.14 8.87
N ILE A 119 -8.29 5.95 8.02
CA ILE A 119 -6.88 5.81 7.66
C ILE A 119 -6.01 5.81 8.93
N VAL A 120 -6.22 6.77 9.83
CA VAL A 120 -5.41 6.92 11.04
C VAL A 120 -5.56 5.71 11.98
N TYR A 121 -6.78 5.38 12.43
CA TYR A 121 -6.93 4.34 13.45
C TYR A 121 -6.62 2.93 12.91
N LEU A 122 -6.87 2.66 11.63
CA LEU A 122 -6.51 1.37 11.02
C LEU A 122 -5.02 1.25 10.77
N SER A 123 -4.32 2.35 10.44
CA SER A 123 -2.86 2.37 10.37
C SER A 123 -2.24 2.13 11.75
N ILE A 124 -2.80 2.72 12.81
CA ILE A 124 -2.39 2.45 14.19
C ILE A 124 -2.60 0.98 14.55
N SER A 125 -3.74 0.39 14.19
CA SER A 125 -4.00 -1.04 14.46
C SER A 125 -3.05 -1.95 13.70
N TRP A 126 -2.79 -1.68 12.42
CA TRP A 126 -1.76 -2.40 11.66
C TRP A 126 -0.37 -2.26 12.32
N GLY A 127 0.02 -1.05 12.70
CA GLY A 127 1.29 -0.78 13.37
C GLY A 127 1.40 -1.46 14.73
N PHE A 128 0.32 -1.51 15.50
CA PHE A 128 0.26 -2.25 16.76
C PHE A 128 0.45 -3.76 16.52
N GLY A 129 -0.21 -4.34 15.51
CA GLY A 129 -0.01 -5.74 15.13
C GLY A 129 1.41 -6.04 14.71
N TYR A 130 1.99 -5.16 13.89
CA TYR A 130 3.36 -5.25 13.42
C TYR A 130 4.38 -5.24 14.59
N SER A 131 4.27 -4.25 15.47
CA SER A 131 5.17 -4.09 16.61
C SER A 131 4.98 -5.19 17.67
N ALA A 132 3.73 -5.59 17.94
CA ALA A 132 3.44 -6.65 18.92
C ALA A 132 4.03 -8.00 18.49
N MET A 133 3.98 -8.33 17.20
CA MET A 133 4.60 -9.55 16.68
C MET A 133 6.12 -9.55 16.83
N TRP A 134 6.79 -8.42 16.57
CA TRP A 134 8.23 -8.29 16.82
C TRP A 134 8.57 -8.41 18.29
N ALA A 135 7.86 -7.68 19.16
CA ALA A 135 8.04 -7.74 20.60
C ALA A 135 7.88 -9.18 21.13
N GLY A 136 6.85 -9.90 20.66
CA GLY A 136 6.63 -11.30 20.99
C GLY A 136 7.81 -12.20 20.60
N LYS A 137 8.37 -12.03 19.39
CA LYS A 137 9.56 -12.76 18.94
C LYS A 137 10.77 -12.46 19.83
N TRP A 138 11.02 -11.21 20.18
CA TRP A 138 12.17 -10.85 21.02
C TRP A 138 12.06 -11.40 22.43
N VAL A 139 10.88 -11.29 23.04
CA VAL A 139 10.61 -11.85 24.38
C VAL A 139 10.82 -13.37 24.37
N LEU A 140 10.23 -14.08 23.41
CA LEU A 140 10.37 -15.53 23.30
C LEU A 140 11.83 -15.95 23.08
N SER A 141 12.54 -15.27 22.18
CA SER A 141 13.96 -15.54 21.91
C SER A 141 14.84 -15.28 23.13
N THR A 142 14.59 -14.21 23.89
CA THR A 142 15.31 -13.93 25.14
C THR A 142 15.10 -15.05 26.17
N LEU A 143 13.88 -15.57 26.30
CA LEU A 143 13.59 -16.66 27.23
C LEU A 143 14.27 -17.98 26.82
N ILE A 144 14.28 -18.30 25.53
CA ILE A 144 14.83 -19.56 25.01
C ILE A 144 16.36 -19.53 24.97
N LEU A 145 16.94 -18.48 24.39
CA LEU A 145 18.39 -18.36 24.20
C LEU A 145 19.10 -17.95 25.49
N ARG A 146 18.36 -17.45 26.49
CA ARG A 146 18.90 -16.87 27.72
C ARG A 146 19.89 -15.74 27.44
N ASP A 147 19.60 -14.96 26.40
CA ASP A 147 20.41 -13.82 25.95
C ASP A 147 19.53 -12.57 25.80
N ASN A 148 20.15 -11.38 25.86
CA ASN A 148 19.46 -10.10 25.78
C ASN A 148 19.15 -9.71 24.32
N VAL A 149 18.34 -10.54 23.66
CA VAL A 149 17.83 -10.30 22.30
C VAL A 149 17.07 -8.98 22.19
N ILE A 150 16.39 -8.54 23.25
CA ILE A 150 15.68 -7.24 23.27
C ILE A 150 16.66 -6.08 23.11
N ALA A 151 17.78 -6.07 23.84
CA ALA A 151 18.80 -5.02 23.69
C ALA A 151 19.40 -5.02 22.28
N ASN A 152 19.68 -6.20 21.72
CA ASN A 152 20.17 -6.35 20.34
C ASN A 152 19.13 -5.86 19.32
N ALA A 153 17.85 -6.11 19.54
CA ALA A 153 16.79 -5.63 18.66
C ALA A 153 16.68 -4.10 18.68
N LEU A 154 16.75 -3.47 19.86
CA LEU A 154 16.70 -2.01 19.99
C LEU A 154 17.88 -1.33 19.31
N SER A 155 19.10 -1.87 19.45
CA SER A 155 20.27 -1.33 18.76
C SER A 155 20.14 -1.42 17.24
N GLN A 156 19.57 -2.52 16.73
CA GLN A 156 19.28 -2.67 15.30
C GLN A 156 18.21 -1.70 14.82
N ILE A 157 17.15 -1.44 15.59
CA ILE A 157 16.14 -0.44 15.22
C ILE A 157 16.76 0.95 15.16
N LEU A 158 17.54 1.33 16.17
CA LEU A 158 18.21 2.64 16.20
C LEU A 158 19.13 2.83 15.00
N LEU A 159 19.88 1.80 14.61
CA LEU A 159 20.70 1.81 13.41
C LEU A 159 19.82 1.95 12.17
N ARG A 160 18.88 1.03 11.95
CA ARG A 160 18.06 0.97 10.72
C ARG A 160 17.14 2.19 10.52
N SER A 161 16.71 2.83 11.61
CA SER A 161 15.97 4.09 11.62
C SER A 161 16.85 5.34 11.63
N SER A 162 18.17 5.18 11.77
CA SER A 162 19.09 6.30 11.70
C SER A 162 19.10 6.93 10.30
N HIS A 163 19.68 8.12 10.21
CA HIS A 163 19.95 8.79 8.95
C HIS A 163 21.46 8.88 8.74
N ILE A 164 22.16 7.77 8.99
CA ILE A 164 23.61 7.65 8.83
C ILE A 164 23.90 6.44 7.94
N GLN A 165 24.65 6.64 6.86
CA GLN A 165 25.10 5.59 5.97
C GLN A 165 26.62 5.64 5.85
N ASN A 166 27.31 4.54 6.18
CA ASN A 166 28.79 4.46 6.16
C ASN A 166 29.50 5.61 6.90
N GLY A 167 28.90 6.12 7.98
CA GLY A 167 29.42 7.25 8.76
C GLY A 167 29.03 8.65 8.25
N GLU A 168 28.38 8.73 7.10
CA GLU A 168 27.89 9.99 6.51
C GLU A 168 26.42 10.22 6.85
N LYS A 169 26.05 11.48 7.13
CA LYS A 169 24.65 11.85 7.34
C LYS A 169 23.93 11.87 5.99
N ILE A 170 22.81 11.15 5.91
CA ILE A 170 21.87 11.21 4.79
C ILE A 170 20.65 12.02 5.21
N SER A 171 20.00 12.75 4.31
CA SER A 171 18.72 13.38 4.61
C SER A 171 17.55 12.42 4.33
N THR A 172 16.39 12.72 4.90
CA THR A 172 15.13 12.05 4.54
C THR A 172 14.82 12.19 3.05
N ILE A 173 15.11 13.37 2.48
CA ILE A 173 14.90 13.64 1.06
C ILE A 173 15.82 12.75 0.20
N ASP A 174 17.08 12.58 0.59
CA ASP A 174 18.00 11.67 -0.11
C ASP A 174 17.45 10.25 -0.14
N THR A 175 16.87 9.80 0.98
CA THR A 175 16.23 8.47 1.08
C THR A 175 15.03 8.34 0.14
N TRP A 176 14.21 9.38 0.03
CA TRP A 176 13.07 9.40 -0.89
C TRP A 176 13.53 9.38 -2.35
N ILE A 177 14.48 10.23 -2.72
CA ILE A 177 15.06 10.28 -4.07
C ILE A 177 15.66 8.92 -4.42
N ARG A 178 16.44 8.34 -3.50
CA ARG A 178 17.10 7.04 -3.69
C ARG A 178 16.11 5.91 -4.00
N ASN A 179 14.92 5.94 -3.38
CA ASN A 179 13.84 4.99 -3.70
C ASN A 179 13.12 5.31 -5.01
N LEU A 180 13.03 6.59 -5.40
CA LEU A 180 12.43 7.03 -6.65
C LEU A 180 13.34 6.83 -7.87
N GLU A 181 14.65 6.71 -7.69
CA GLU A 181 15.62 6.53 -8.79
C GLU A 181 15.25 5.40 -9.75
N PHE A 182 14.69 4.30 -9.24
CA PHE A 182 14.23 3.20 -10.08
C PHE A 182 13.15 3.62 -11.08
N TYR A 183 12.33 4.60 -10.76
CA TYR A 183 11.28 5.09 -11.65
C TYR A 183 11.80 6.01 -12.75
N PHE A 184 13.08 6.40 -12.71
CA PHE A 184 13.77 7.12 -13.78
C PHE A 184 14.35 6.20 -14.85
N GLU A 185 14.29 4.88 -14.65
CA GLU A 185 14.65 3.93 -15.70
C GLU A 185 13.62 3.92 -16.84
N LYS A 186 14.09 3.70 -18.08
CA LYS A 186 13.29 3.83 -19.31
C LYS A 186 11.92 3.11 -19.26
N PRO A 187 11.81 1.85 -18.78
CA PRO A 187 10.52 1.16 -18.75
C PRO A 187 9.48 1.85 -17.86
N TYR A 188 9.91 2.40 -16.71
CA TYR A 188 9.02 3.12 -15.81
C TYR A 188 8.68 4.50 -16.32
N LEU A 189 9.64 5.22 -16.94
CA LEU A 189 9.36 6.51 -17.58
C LEU A 189 8.28 6.39 -18.67
N ILE A 190 8.33 5.33 -19.48
CA ILE A 190 7.27 5.04 -20.47
C ILE A 190 5.93 4.82 -19.77
N LEU A 191 5.88 4.00 -18.70
CA LEU A 191 4.66 3.79 -17.93
C LEU A 191 4.12 5.08 -17.32
N ILE A 192 4.98 5.93 -16.77
CA ILE A 192 4.63 7.23 -16.17
C ILE A 192 4.02 8.14 -17.23
N ILE A 193 4.64 8.23 -18.42
CA ILE A 193 4.12 9.03 -19.54
C ILE A 193 2.73 8.53 -19.95
N ILE A 194 2.53 7.22 -20.07
CA ILE A 194 1.22 6.63 -20.39
C ILE A 194 0.18 7.00 -19.32
N CYS A 195 0.52 6.83 -18.04
CA CYS A 195 -0.36 7.19 -16.93
C CYS A 195 -0.71 8.68 -16.94
N PHE A 196 0.26 9.54 -17.23
CA PHE A 196 0.07 10.99 -17.30
C PHE A 196 -0.86 11.38 -18.46
N ILE A 197 -0.69 10.79 -19.64
CA ILE A 197 -1.59 10.99 -20.79
C ILE A 197 -3.02 10.59 -20.43
N ILE A 198 -3.21 9.43 -19.77
CA ILE A 198 -4.53 8.96 -19.33
C ILE A 198 -5.16 9.97 -18.36
N VAL A 199 -4.41 10.42 -17.34
CA VAL A 199 -4.91 11.43 -16.38
C VAL A 199 -5.33 12.71 -17.11
N ILE A 200 -4.52 13.23 -18.03
CA ILE A 200 -4.82 14.44 -18.81
C ILE A 200 -6.11 14.26 -19.62
N ILE A 201 -6.27 13.15 -20.33
CA ILE A 201 -7.48 12.86 -21.10
C ILE A 201 -8.71 12.82 -20.17
N GLY A 202 -8.59 12.19 -19.00
CA GLY A 202 -9.65 12.11 -18.00
C GLY A 202 -10.08 13.50 -17.49
N ILE A 203 -9.11 14.36 -17.19
CA ILE A 203 -9.32 15.75 -16.76
C ILE A 203 -10.07 16.55 -17.85
N PHE A 204 -9.61 16.49 -19.11
CA PHE A 204 -10.26 17.22 -20.20
C PHE A 204 -11.70 16.76 -20.46
N ARG A 205 -11.94 15.44 -20.39
CA ARG A 205 -13.27 14.85 -20.60
C ARG A 205 -14.26 15.22 -19.50
N ASN A 206 -13.80 15.35 -18.26
CA ASN A 206 -14.66 15.50 -17.09
C ASN A 206 -14.40 16.77 -16.28
N ARG A 207 -14.02 17.86 -16.96
CA ARG A 207 -13.66 19.15 -16.34
C ARG A 207 -14.65 19.68 -15.31
N LYS A 208 -15.94 19.41 -15.50
CA LYS A 208 -17.03 19.85 -14.61
C LYS A 208 -17.02 19.15 -13.24
N GLN A 209 -16.38 17.98 -13.13
CA GLN A 209 -16.34 17.16 -11.92
C GLN A 209 -15.01 17.27 -11.16
N ILE A 210 -14.02 18.02 -11.69
CA ILE A 210 -12.67 18.12 -11.12
C ILE A 210 -12.68 18.54 -9.65
N VAL A 211 -13.50 19.53 -9.28
CA VAL A 211 -13.55 20.01 -7.89
C VAL A 211 -14.01 18.91 -6.93
N SER A 212 -15.03 18.13 -7.30
CA SER A 212 -15.49 16.98 -6.50
C SER A 212 -14.38 15.94 -6.38
N ILE A 213 -13.72 15.62 -7.50
CA ILE A 213 -12.64 14.62 -7.55
C ILE A 213 -11.45 15.05 -6.70
N ILE A 214 -11.10 16.34 -6.65
CA ILE A 214 -10.03 16.84 -5.79
C ILE A 214 -10.34 16.57 -4.32
N VAL A 215 -11.58 16.83 -3.89
CA VAL A 215 -12.00 16.56 -2.51
C VAL A 215 -11.97 15.05 -2.21
N ASP A 216 -12.50 14.25 -3.13
CA ASP A 216 -12.52 12.78 -3.01
C ASP A 216 -11.12 12.16 -3.09
N ALA A 217 -10.15 12.87 -3.68
CA ALA A 217 -8.76 12.44 -3.79
C ALA A 217 -7.97 12.59 -2.49
N ILE A 218 -8.35 13.51 -1.59
CA ILE A 218 -7.58 13.79 -0.36
C ILE A 218 -7.28 12.51 0.45
N PRO A 219 -8.25 11.62 0.75
CA PRO A 219 -7.96 10.38 1.46
C PRO A 219 -6.98 9.45 0.72
N PHE A 220 -7.08 9.37 -0.60
CA PHE A 220 -6.16 8.55 -1.40
C PHE A 220 -4.75 9.14 -1.40
N LEU A 221 -4.62 10.48 -1.46
CA LEU A 221 -3.33 11.16 -1.36
C LEU A 221 -2.67 10.94 0.02
N LEU A 222 -3.46 10.90 1.11
CA LEU A 222 -2.95 10.55 2.43
C LEU A 222 -2.37 9.12 2.48
N ILE A 223 -3.00 8.17 1.77
CA ILE A 223 -2.46 6.81 1.65
C ILE A 223 -1.22 6.80 0.74
N ALA A 224 -1.22 7.60 -0.32
CA ALA A 224 -0.11 7.69 -1.27
C ALA A 224 1.18 8.22 -0.62
N VAL A 225 1.09 8.99 0.47
CA VAL A 225 2.27 9.47 1.20
C VAL A 225 2.81 8.49 2.26
N ILE A 226 2.08 7.42 2.59
CA ILE A 226 2.51 6.45 3.62
C ILE A 226 3.89 5.81 3.32
N PRO A 227 4.23 5.42 2.07
CA PRO A 227 5.57 4.90 1.77
C PRO A 227 6.69 5.89 2.14
N PHE A 228 6.48 7.19 1.94
CA PHE A 228 7.46 8.22 2.27
C PHE A 228 7.61 8.42 3.78
N ALA A 229 6.51 8.32 4.53
CA ALA A 229 6.55 8.31 5.99
C ALA A 229 7.34 7.09 6.51
N TRP A 230 7.19 5.93 5.87
CA TRP A 230 7.98 4.75 6.19
C TRP A 230 9.47 4.92 5.87
N TYR A 231 9.80 5.50 4.72
CA TYR A 231 11.19 5.81 4.36
C TYR A 231 11.81 6.82 5.32
N ALA A 232 11.02 7.74 5.89
CA ALA A 232 11.49 8.62 6.95
C ALA A 232 11.72 7.86 8.26
N PHE A 233 10.87 6.90 8.60
CA PHE A 233 11.01 6.08 9.81
C PHE A 233 12.16 5.07 9.74
N ALA A 234 12.38 4.46 8.59
CA ALA A 234 13.41 3.46 8.33
C ALA A 234 14.52 4.01 7.43
N GLY A 235 15.00 5.23 7.73
CA GLY A 235 15.89 6.03 6.89
C GLY A 235 17.07 5.27 6.30
N GLN A 236 18.00 4.82 7.15
CA GLN A 236 19.19 4.09 6.74
C GLN A 236 18.82 2.82 5.96
N HIS A 237 17.85 2.06 6.46
CA HIS A 237 17.45 0.81 5.81
C HIS A 237 16.87 1.04 4.41
N SER A 238 15.98 2.01 4.26
CA SER A 238 15.36 2.35 2.98
C SER A 238 16.34 2.99 2.00
N TYR A 239 17.36 3.69 2.48
CA TYR A 239 18.43 4.24 1.65
C TYR A 239 19.34 3.12 1.12
N GLU A 240 19.89 2.30 2.01
CA GLU A 240 20.78 1.19 1.67
C GLU A 240 20.08 0.18 0.74
N HIS A 241 18.86 -0.21 1.11
CA HIS A 241 18.12 -1.27 0.44
C HIS A 241 17.05 -0.75 -0.54
N HIS A 242 17.23 0.46 -1.07
CA HIS A 242 16.38 1.07 -2.10
C HIS A 242 15.98 0.13 -3.26
N TRP A 243 16.88 -0.76 -3.68
CA TRP A 243 16.68 -1.76 -4.73
C TRP A 243 15.57 -2.78 -4.50
N PHE A 244 15.06 -2.87 -3.27
CA PHE A 244 13.77 -3.53 -3.03
C PHE A 244 12.75 -2.75 -2.23
N THR A 245 13.17 -1.76 -1.46
CA THR A 245 12.24 -0.95 -0.68
C THR A 245 11.39 -0.01 -1.54
N PHE A 246 11.83 0.31 -2.78
CA PHE A 246 11.04 1.07 -3.75
C PHE A 246 9.68 0.44 -4.07
N ARG A 247 9.55 -0.89 -3.95
CA ARG A 247 8.30 -1.62 -4.22
C ARG A 247 7.15 -1.17 -3.32
N GLY A 248 7.44 -0.54 -2.17
CA GLY A 248 6.44 0.09 -1.31
C GLY A 248 5.65 1.20 -2.00
N LEU A 249 6.25 1.87 -3.00
CA LEU A 249 5.63 2.90 -3.83
C LEU A 249 4.46 2.36 -4.68
N MET A 250 4.27 1.04 -4.79
CA MET A 250 3.04 0.44 -5.32
C MET A 250 1.80 1.07 -4.67
N THR A 251 1.85 1.35 -3.37
CA THR A 251 0.77 2.01 -2.63
C THR A 251 0.43 3.37 -3.23
N SER A 252 1.45 4.19 -3.48
CA SER A 252 1.29 5.53 -4.06
C SER A 252 0.73 5.43 -5.48
N VAL A 253 1.29 4.53 -6.30
CA VAL A 253 0.81 4.31 -7.67
C VAL A 253 -0.66 3.85 -7.65
N PHE A 254 -1.02 2.89 -6.81
CA PHE A 254 -2.39 2.38 -6.76
C PHE A 254 -3.39 3.45 -6.31
N ALA A 255 -3.05 4.22 -5.28
CA ALA A 255 -3.87 5.34 -4.81
C ALA A 255 -4.08 6.39 -5.92
N CYS A 256 -3.01 6.80 -6.61
CA CYS A 256 -3.09 7.74 -7.74
C CYS A 256 -3.92 7.18 -8.90
N MET A 257 -3.78 5.89 -9.21
CA MET A 257 -4.57 5.26 -10.27
C MET A 257 -6.06 5.14 -9.89
N CYS A 258 -6.39 5.00 -8.61
CA CYS A 258 -7.77 5.05 -8.14
C CYS A 258 -8.38 6.45 -8.27
N ILE A 259 -7.60 7.51 -7.98
CA ILE A 259 -8.02 8.89 -8.26
C ILE A 259 -8.25 9.07 -9.77
N CYS A 260 -7.33 8.57 -10.60
CA CYS A 260 -7.48 8.60 -12.05
C CYS A 260 -8.75 7.87 -12.52
N ALA A 261 -9.05 6.70 -11.96
CA ALA A 261 -10.24 5.93 -12.28
C ALA A 261 -11.55 6.71 -12.01
N GLN A 262 -11.59 7.54 -10.96
CA GLN A 262 -12.74 8.41 -10.65
C GLN A 262 -13.02 9.42 -11.77
N LEU A 263 -11.98 9.92 -12.47
CA LEU A 263 -12.16 10.81 -13.64
C LEU A 263 -12.99 10.13 -14.74
N TYR A 264 -13.04 8.81 -14.79
CA TYR A 264 -13.76 8.06 -15.80
C TYR A 264 -15.02 7.39 -15.28
N ARG A 265 -15.41 7.61 -14.02
CA ARG A 265 -16.72 7.18 -13.53
C ARG A 265 -17.78 8.12 -14.10
N THR A 266 -18.60 7.61 -15.01
CA THR A 266 -19.85 8.27 -15.36
C THR A 266 -20.73 8.27 -14.13
N LYS A 267 -21.10 9.44 -13.62
CA LYS A 267 -22.10 9.59 -12.56
C LYS A 267 -23.46 9.16 -13.12
N ILE A 268 -23.69 7.86 -13.23
CA ILE A 268 -25.01 7.27 -13.47
C ILE A 268 -25.53 6.91 -12.08
N SER A 269 -26.77 7.33 -11.77
CA SER A 269 -27.55 7.07 -10.53
C SER A 269 -27.66 8.17 -9.46
N SER A 270 -27.95 9.42 -9.85
CA SER A 270 -28.76 10.30 -8.98
C SER A 270 -30.14 10.65 -9.55
N GLU A 271 -30.53 10.08 -10.70
CA GLU A 271 -31.86 10.30 -11.31
C GLU A 271 -32.74 9.04 -11.35
N SER A 272 -32.22 7.85 -11.04
CA SER A 272 -33.00 6.61 -11.08
C SER A 272 -33.71 6.26 -9.76
N SER A 273 -33.46 7.00 -8.67
CA SER A 273 -34.14 6.80 -7.37
C SER A 273 -35.34 7.72 -7.15
N LEU A 274 -35.72 8.53 -8.15
CA LEU A 274 -36.95 9.35 -8.15
C LEU A 274 -38.05 8.76 -9.04
N LYS A 275 -37.87 7.55 -9.57
CA LYS A 275 -38.82 6.90 -10.50
C LYS A 275 -39.07 5.41 -10.23
N GLN A 276 -38.96 4.95 -8.98
CA GLN A 276 -39.59 3.71 -8.49
C GLN A 276 -39.99 3.91 -7.03
#